data_AF-A0A0C5J2E5-F1
#
_entry.id   AF-A0A0C5J2E5-F1
#
_cell.length_a   1.000
_cell.length_b   1.000
_cell.length_c   1.000
_cell.angle_alpha   90.00
_cell.angle_beta   90.00
_cell.angle_gamma   90.00
#
_symmetry.space_group_name_H-M   'P 1'
#
loop_
_entity.id
_entity.type
_entity.pdbx_description
1 polymer ?
#
loop_
_entity_poly.entity_id
_entity_poly.type
_entity_poly.pdbx_seq_one_letter_code
_entity_poly.pdbx_strand_id
1 'polypeptide(L)'
;METSGLLRQQIIKSLVAQHPEKVEDVSILLWEQMAIPIISIVGKGGFNSLYARSVFLTQSTFPWLAARSLLAQTDHRFTELKMCFEGQTPAQASAANSLLLITFTDILASLIGEQLTTRILRSAWGNDASDRAGKEFKNE
;
A
#
# COMPACT_ATOMS: atom_id res chain seq x y z
N MET A 1 4.28 3.12 -22.54
CA MET A 1 4.78 3.32 -21.17
C MET A 1 3.67 3.76 -20.21
N GLU A 2 2.65 4.53 -20.64
CA GLU A 2 1.52 4.95 -19.77
C GLU A 2 0.57 3.83 -19.31
N THR A 3 0.39 2.78 -20.10
CA THR A 3 -0.61 1.72 -19.80
C THR A 3 -0.29 0.91 -18.54
N SER A 4 0.99 0.74 -18.21
CA SER A 4 1.43 -0.04 -17.05
C SER A 4 1.19 0.68 -15.72
N GLY A 5 1.43 2.00 -15.67
CA GLY A 5 1.17 2.82 -14.48
C GLY A 5 -0.32 2.88 -14.16
N LEU A 6 -1.17 3.05 -15.18
CA LEU A 6 -2.64 3.02 -15.02
C LEU A 6 -3.11 1.66 -14.49
N LEU A 7 -2.56 0.56 -15.00
CA LEU A 7 -2.91 -0.78 -14.54
C LEU A 7 -2.55 -0.99 -13.06
N ARG A 8 -1.35 -0.54 -12.64
CA ARG A 8 -0.93 -0.61 -11.24
C ARG A 8 -1.87 0.18 -10.32
N GLN A 9 -2.25 1.40 -10.71
CA GLN A 9 -3.19 2.21 -9.95
C GLN A 9 -4.59 1.58 -9.88
N GLN A 10 -5.04 0.91 -10.94
CA GLN A 10 -6.30 0.15 -10.93
C GLN A 10 -6.26 -1.04 -9.98
N ILE A 11 -5.17 -1.80 -9.95
CA ILE A 11 -4.98 -2.92 -9.01
C ILE A 11 -5.08 -2.42 -7.57
N ILE A 12 -4.39 -1.32 -7.24
CA ILE A 12 -4.41 -0.74 -5.89
C ILE A 12 -5.84 -0.35 -5.50
N LYS A 13 -6.54 0.40 -6.35
CA LYS A 13 -7.93 0.82 -6.09
C LYS A 13 -8.86 -0.37 -5.91
N SER A 14 -8.70 -1.42 -6.72
CA SER A 14 -9.50 -2.63 -6.61
C SER A 14 -9.26 -3.38 -5.30
N LEU A 15 -8.01 -3.57 -4.89
CA LEU A 15 -7.66 -4.24 -3.64
C LEU A 15 -8.20 -3.49 -2.42
N VAL A 16 -8.08 -2.15 -2.42
CA VAL A 16 -8.53 -1.33 -1.30
C VAL A 16 -10.06 -1.22 -1.23
N ALA A 17 -10.77 -1.32 -2.36
CA ALA A 17 -12.23 -1.32 -2.41
C ALA A 17 -12.88 -2.66 -1.99
N GLN A 18 -12.16 -3.78 -2.08
CA GLN A 18 -12.69 -5.11 -1.76
C GLN A 18 -12.91 -5.37 -0.26
N HIS A 19 -12.39 -4.50 0.62
CA HIS A 19 -12.38 -4.74 2.06
C HIS A 19 -12.87 -3.54 2.90
N PRO A 20 -14.15 -3.13 2.75
CA PRO A 20 -14.68 -1.94 3.42
C PRO A 20 -14.85 -2.07 4.94
N GLU A 21 -14.93 -3.29 5.50
CA GLU A 21 -15.24 -3.50 6.92
C GLU A 21 -14.02 -3.67 7.84
N LYS A 22 -12.82 -3.89 7.28
CA LYS A 22 -11.56 -4.06 8.03
C LYS A 22 -10.40 -3.38 7.30
N VAL A 23 -10.62 -2.14 6.94
CA VAL A 23 -9.70 -1.37 6.08
C VAL A 23 -8.32 -1.30 6.71
N GLU A 24 -8.23 -1.13 8.03
CA GLU A 24 -6.99 -1.01 8.78
C GLU A 24 -6.11 -2.26 8.69
N ASP A 25 -6.65 -3.44 9.02
CA ASP A 25 -5.89 -4.70 9.00
C ASP A 25 -5.45 -5.08 7.58
N VAL A 26 -6.36 -4.97 6.61
CA VAL A 26 -6.05 -5.28 5.21
C VAL A 26 -5.03 -4.30 4.65
N SER A 27 -5.13 -3.02 4.99
CA SER A 27 -4.15 -2.01 4.55
C SER A 27 -2.76 -2.33 5.09
N ILE A 28 -2.64 -2.67 6.38
CA ILE A 28 -1.35 -3.03 6.97
C ILE A 28 -0.77 -4.29 6.31
N LEU A 29 -1.59 -5.30 6.08
CA LEU A 29 -1.15 -6.53 5.41
C LEU A 29 -0.59 -6.24 4.00
N LEU A 30 -1.26 -5.39 3.21
CA LEU A 30 -0.78 -5.01 1.87
C LEU A 30 0.58 -4.30 1.93
N TRP A 31 0.77 -3.42 2.91
CA TRP A 31 2.02 -2.70 3.15
C TRP A 31 3.16 -3.62 3.59
N GLU A 32 2.89 -4.58 4.47
CA GLU A 32 3.88 -5.55 4.94
C GLU A 32 4.32 -6.49 3.81
N GLN A 33 3.38 -7.03 3.04
CA GLN A 33 3.67 -7.92 1.92
C GLN A 33 4.55 -7.26 0.86
N MET A 34 4.30 -5.98 0.54
CA MET A 34 5.12 -5.26 -0.43
C MET A 34 6.46 -4.79 0.16
N ALA A 35 6.55 -4.51 1.46
CA ALA A 35 7.76 -3.96 2.07
C ALA A 35 8.96 -4.91 1.96
N ILE A 36 8.76 -6.21 2.16
CA ILE A 36 9.84 -7.21 2.14
C ILE A 36 10.64 -7.17 0.82
N PRO A 37 10.03 -7.38 -0.37
CA PRO A 37 10.78 -7.37 -1.62
C PRO A 37 11.36 -5.99 -1.95
N ILE A 38 10.68 -4.90 -1.60
CA ILE A 38 11.18 -3.55 -1.87
C ILE A 38 12.42 -3.25 -1.01
N ILE A 39 12.40 -3.58 0.29
CA ILE A 39 13.54 -3.39 1.20
C ILE A 39 14.76 -4.17 0.71
N SER A 40 14.57 -5.35 0.12
CA SER A 40 15.67 -6.14 -0.46
C SER A 40 16.38 -5.42 -1.62
N ILE A 41 15.66 -4.54 -2.35
CA ILE A 41 16.18 -3.84 -3.53
C ILE A 41 16.74 -2.46 -3.17
N VAL A 42 16.00 -1.67 -2.39
CA VAL A 42 16.36 -0.27 -2.09
C VAL A 42 16.96 -0.07 -0.69
N GLY A 43 17.03 -1.12 0.12
CA GLY A 43 17.45 -1.07 1.52
C GLY A 43 16.37 -0.52 2.46
N LYS A 44 16.51 -0.80 3.76
CA LYS A 44 15.56 -0.35 4.80
C LYS A 44 15.45 1.18 4.85
N GLY A 45 16.57 1.89 4.83
CA GLY A 45 16.61 3.36 4.83
C GLY A 45 15.99 3.98 3.57
N GLY A 46 16.20 3.37 2.41
CA GLY A 46 15.58 3.78 1.15
C GLY A 46 14.06 3.64 1.21
N PHE A 47 13.57 2.47 1.66
CA PHE A 47 12.13 2.26 1.86
C PHE A 47 11.54 3.31 2.81
N ASN A 48 12.18 3.57 3.95
CA ASN A 48 11.67 4.53 4.93
C ASN A 48 11.58 5.94 4.35
N SER A 49 12.60 6.35 3.60
CA SER A 49 12.64 7.67 2.97
C SER A 49 11.52 7.82 1.94
N LEU A 50 11.28 6.78 1.14
CA LEU A 50 10.18 6.73 0.17
C LEU A 50 8.82 6.76 0.88
N TYR A 51 8.65 5.98 1.95
CA TYR A 51 7.43 5.95 2.74
C TYR A 51 7.12 7.32 3.37
N ALA A 52 8.10 7.91 4.07
CA ALA A 52 7.96 9.23 4.68
C ALA A 52 7.64 10.31 3.63
N ARG A 53 8.31 10.27 2.47
CA ARG A 53 8.02 11.19 1.36
C ARG A 53 6.59 11.02 0.84
N SER A 54 6.10 9.78 0.77
CA SER A 54 4.74 9.47 0.33
C SER A 54 3.71 10.02 1.30
N VAL A 55 3.91 9.80 2.61
CA VAL A 55 3.05 10.36 3.66
C VAL A 55 3.02 11.88 3.61
N PHE A 56 4.19 12.51 3.45
CA PHE A 56 4.29 13.96 3.31
C PHE A 56 3.51 14.50 2.09
N LEU A 57 3.44 13.76 0.99
CA LEU A 57 2.68 14.19 -0.19
C LEU A 57 1.18 13.99 -0.01
N THR A 58 0.76 12.87 0.61
CA THR A 58 -0.66 12.57 0.81
C THR A 58 -1.31 13.41 1.90
N GLN A 59 -0.55 13.99 2.82
CA GLN A 59 -1.08 14.85 3.88
C GLN A 59 -1.80 16.10 3.34
N SER A 60 -1.49 16.53 2.10
CA SER A 60 -2.20 17.64 1.45
C SER A 60 -3.70 17.36 1.27
N THR A 61 -4.05 16.08 1.08
CA THR A 61 -5.44 15.61 0.97
C THR A 61 -5.96 15.06 2.30
N PHE A 62 -5.09 14.40 3.09
CA PHE A 62 -5.44 13.76 4.36
C PHE A 62 -4.52 14.22 5.50
N PRO A 63 -4.71 15.44 6.05
CA PRO A 63 -3.77 16.03 7.02
C PRO A 63 -3.53 15.21 8.28
N TRP A 64 -4.50 14.39 8.68
CA TRP A 64 -4.42 13.52 9.85
C TRP A 64 -3.37 12.40 9.73
N LEU A 65 -2.88 12.08 8.52
CA LEU A 65 -1.76 11.15 8.33
C LEU A 65 -0.43 11.71 8.87
N ALA A 66 -0.24 13.03 8.81
CA ALA A 66 0.97 13.70 9.25
C ALA A 66 1.11 13.77 10.76
N ALA A 67 -0.03 13.85 11.47
CA ALA A 67 -0.08 14.09 12.90
C ALA A 67 0.63 13.00 13.73
N ARG A 68 0.68 11.75 13.23
CA ARG A 68 1.42 10.66 13.87
C ARG A 68 2.72 10.29 13.15
N SER A 69 2.85 10.57 11.86
CA SER A 69 4.09 10.26 11.11
C SER A 69 5.35 10.97 11.64
N LEU A 70 5.20 12.08 12.38
CA LEU A 70 6.30 12.78 13.04
C LEU A 70 6.84 12.03 14.28
N LEU A 71 6.07 11.09 14.83
CA LEU A 71 6.42 10.29 16.00
C LEU A 71 6.98 8.91 15.62
N ALA A 72 6.78 8.51 14.36
CA ALA A 72 7.19 7.23 13.79
C ALA A 72 8.68 6.95 13.92
N GLN A 73 9.04 6.10 14.89
CA GLN A 73 10.25 5.31 14.74
C GLN A 73 10.05 4.35 13.57
N THR A 74 11.10 4.17 12.77
CA THR A 74 11.10 3.33 11.55
C THR A 74 10.47 1.95 11.76
N ASP A 75 10.65 1.36 12.95
CA ASP A 75 10.19 0.01 13.28
C ASP A 75 8.69 -0.07 13.63
N HIS A 76 8.02 1.06 13.86
CA HIS A 76 6.60 1.11 14.25
C HIS A 76 5.68 1.79 13.22
N ARG A 77 6.20 2.14 12.04
CA ARG A 77 5.48 2.90 11.00
C ARG A 77 4.11 2.32 10.62
N PHE A 78 3.98 0.98 10.52
CA PHE A 78 2.71 0.36 10.14
C PHE A 78 1.73 0.26 11.32
N THR A 79 2.24 0.12 12.55
CA THR A 79 1.41 0.24 13.75
C THR A 79 0.81 1.64 13.86
N GLU A 80 1.61 2.68 13.61
CA GLU A 80 1.11 4.05 13.64
C GLU A 80 0.15 4.35 12.49
N LEU A 81 0.43 3.83 11.29
CA LEU A 81 -0.50 3.92 10.17
C LEU A 81 -1.85 3.27 10.51
N LYS A 82 -1.84 2.11 11.18
CA LYS A 82 -3.05 1.43 11.64
C LYS A 82 -3.87 2.31 12.57
N MET A 83 -3.22 2.90 13.58
CA MET A 83 -3.87 3.80 14.53
C MET A 83 -4.42 5.06 13.85
N CYS A 84 -3.76 5.57 12.80
CA CYS A 84 -4.30 6.67 12.01
C CYS A 84 -5.61 6.27 11.32
N PHE A 85 -5.72 5.04 10.81
CA PHE A 85 -6.93 4.53 10.17
C PHE A 85 -8.06 4.24 11.16
N GLU A 86 -7.76 3.68 12.33
CA GLU A 86 -8.76 3.41 13.38
C GLU A 86 -9.49 4.67 13.87
N GLY A 87 -8.86 5.84 13.76
CA GLY A 87 -9.46 7.13 14.11
C GLY A 87 -10.36 7.74 13.02
N GLN A 88 -10.56 7.06 11.88
CA GLN A 88 -11.27 7.60 10.72
C GLN A 88 -12.44 6.70 10.30
N THR A 89 -13.33 7.25 9.46
CA THR A 89 -14.35 6.42 8.81
C THR A 89 -13.70 5.41 7.84
N PRO A 90 -14.28 4.22 7.62
CA PRO A 90 -13.71 3.24 6.67
C PRO A 90 -13.50 3.81 5.26
N ALA A 91 -14.41 4.67 4.79
CA ALA A 91 -14.28 5.35 3.51
C ALA A 91 -13.06 6.29 3.45
N GLN A 92 -12.82 7.08 4.50
CA GLN A 92 -11.66 7.96 4.58
C GLN A 92 -10.35 7.18 4.72
N ALA A 93 -10.32 6.14 5.56
CA ALA A 93 -9.15 5.27 5.69
C ALA A 93 -8.80 4.58 4.36
N SER A 94 -9.81 4.08 3.64
CA SER A 94 -9.66 3.41 2.34
C SER A 94 -9.15 4.38 1.27
N ALA A 95 -9.73 5.58 1.20
CA ALA A 95 -9.29 6.61 0.26
C ALA A 95 -7.84 7.08 0.55
N ALA A 96 -7.50 7.27 1.82
CA ALA A 96 -6.16 7.67 2.25
C ALA A 96 -5.11 6.58 1.97
N ASN A 97 -5.42 5.32 2.29
CA ASN A 97 -4.53 4.20 2.00
C ASN A 97 -4.30 4.04 0.49
N SER A 98 -5.37 4.14 -0.31
CA SER A 98 -5.28 4.10 -1.78
C SER A 98 -4.35 5.18 -2.31
N LEU A 99 -4.53 6.42 -1.87
CA LEU A 99 -3.69 7.54 -2.31
C LEU A 99 -2.24 7.35 -1.87
N LEU A 100 -2.00 6.85 -0.66
CA LEU A 100 -0.66 6.61 -0.14
C LEU A 100 0.07 5.51 -0.92
N LEU A 101 -0.60 4.38 -1.18
CA LEU A 101 -0.06 3.29 -2.00
C LEU A 101 0.24 3.74 -3.43
N ILE A 102 -0.67 4.51 -4.05
CA ILE A 102 -0.43 5.08 -5.39
C ILE A 102 0.79 5.98 -5.38
N THR A 103 0.85 6.94 -4.45
CA THR A 103 1.96 7.91 -4.34
C THR A 103 3.29 7.19 -4.13
N PHE A 104 3.33 6.23 -3.20
CA PHE A 104 4.53 5.45 -2.93
C PHE A 104 5.01 4.66 -4.14
N THR A 105 4.08 3.99 -4.81
CA THR A 105 4.43 3.14 -5.95
C THR A 105 4.75 3.94 -7.21
N ASP A 106 4.23 5.17 -7.36
CA ASP A 106 4.65 6.12 -8.41
C ASP A 106 6.08 6.58 -8.18
N ILE A 107 6.45 6.97 -6.95
CA ILE A 107 7.83 7.35 -6.61
C ILE A 107 8.77 6.14 -6.81
N LEU A 108 8.37 4.95 -6.35
CA LEU A 108 9.16 3.74 -6.53
C LEU A 108 9.38 3.43 -8.02
N ALA A 109 8.33 3.52 -8.85
CA ALA A 109 8.43 3.32 -10.30
C ALA A 109 9.38 4.33 -10.96
N SER A 110 9.41 5.58 -10.49
CA SER A 110 10.38 6.57 -10.97
C SER A 110 11.83 6.23 -10.61
N LEU A 111 12.06 5.48 -9.53
CA LEU A 111 13.39 5.12 -9.03
C LEU A 111 13.93 3.82 -9.65
N ILE A 112 13.11 2.76 -9.68
CA ILE A 112 13.54 1.41 -10.08
C ILE A 112 12.90 0.93 -11.39
N GLY A 113 12.08 1.76 -12.01
CA GLY A 113 11.36 1.46 -13.24
C GLY A 113 9.98 0.84 -13.03
N GLU A 114 9.06 1.15 -13.93
CA GLU A 114 7.65 0.72 -13.88
C GLU A 114 7.49 -0.81 -13.99
N GLN A 115 8.29 -1.45 -14.86
CA GLN A 115 8.19 -2.89 -15.07
C GLN A 115 8.57 -3.69 -13.82
N LEU A 116 9.65 -3.30 -13.14
CA LEU A 116 10.10 -3.95 -11.91
C LEU A 116 9.10 -3.70 -10.79
N THR A 117 8.65 -2.45 -10.63
CA THR A 117 7.63 -2.08 -9.64
C THR A 117 6.36 -2.90 -9.81
N THR A 118 5.80 -2.98 -11.02
CA THR A 118 4.61 -3.77 -11.30
C THR A 118 4.80 -5.26 -10.98
N ARG A 119 5.97 -5.84 -11.30
CA ARG A 119 6.27 -7.25 -10.98
C ARG A 119 6.33 -7.51 -9.48
N ILE A 120 6.98 -6.62 -8.73
CA ILE A 120 7.05 -6.72 -7.26
C ILE A 120 5.66 -6.70 -6.66
N LEU A 121 4.83 -5.73 -7.05
CA LEU A 121 3.47 -5.59 -6.51
C LEU A 121 2.58 -6.78 -6.86
N ARG A 122 2.66 -7.28 -8.10
CA ARG A 122 1.95 -8.50 -8.49
C ARG A 122 2.41 -9.71 -7.69
N SER A 123 3.70 -9.84 -7.41
CA SER A 123 4.21 -10.94 -6.59
C SER A 123 3.78 -10.80 -5.13
N ALA A 124 3.76 -9.57 -4.60
CA ALA A 124 3.41 -9.30 -3.22
C ALA A 124 1.91 -9.46 -2.93
N TRP A 125 1.03 -9.13 -3.90
CA TRP A 125 -0.43 -9.19 -3.71
C TRP A 125 -1.11 -10.32 -4.49
N GLY A 126 -0.39 -11.01 -5.37
CA GLY A 126 -0.92 -12.01 -6.30
C GLY A 126 -1.51 -13.25 -5.65
N ASN A 127 -1.21 -13.51 -4.37
CA ASN A 127 -1.86 -14.58 -3.63
C ASN A 127 -3.23 -14.16 -3.07
N ASP A 128 -3.44 -12.90 -2.72
CA ASP A 128 -4.74 -12.40 -2.23
C ASP A 128 -5.79 -12.31 -3.36
N ALA A 129 -5.34 -12.04 -4.60
CA ALA A 129 -6.19 -12.00 -5.79
C ALA A 129 -6.58 -13.40 -6.32
N SER A 130 -5.79 -14.44 -6.03
CA SER A 130 -6.04 -15.81 -6.53
C SER A 130 -6.64 -16.74 -5.47
N ASP A 131 -6.39 -16.53 -4.17
CA ASP A 131 -6.80 -17.45 -3.11
C ASP A 131 -8.32 -17.39 -2.79
N ARG A 132 -9.06 -16.47 -3.42
CA ARG A 132 -10.54 -16.42 -3.35
C ARG A 132 -11.28 -16.97 -4.57
N ALA A 133 -10.59 -17.25 -5.67
CA ALA A 133 -11.20 -17.93 -6.82
C ALA A 133 -11.12 -19.47 -6.73
N GLY A 134 -10.43 -20.01 -5.71
CA GLY A 134 -10.14 -21.44 -5.55
C GLY A 134 -10.98 -22.19 -4.51
N LYS A 135 -12.05 -21.60 -3.95
CA LYS A 135 -12.98 -22.29 -3.04
C LYS A 135 -14.38 -22.46 -3.63
N GLU A 136 -14.45 -22.85 -4.89
CA GLU A 136 -15.59 -23.55 -5.45
C GLU A 136 -15.04 -24.60 -6.41
N PHE A 137 -15.69 -25.76 -6.51
CA PHE A 137 -15.24 -26.95 -7.26
C PHE A 137 -14.25 -27.89 -6.55
N LYS A 138 -14.74 -28.54 -5.49
CA LYS A 138 -14.71 -30.02 -5.39
C LYS A 138 -15.59 -30.51 -4.24
N ASN A 139 -16.87 -30.69 -4.54
CA ASN A 139 -17.74 -31.66 -3.91
C ASN A 139 -18.61 -32.22 -5.03
N GLU A 140 -18.10 -33.26 -5.69
CA GLU A 140 -18.85 -34.47 -6.05
C GLU A 140 -17.85 -35.57 -6.45
#